data_AF-A0A3M0BRR2-F1
#
_entry.id   AF-A0A3M0BRR2-F1
#
_cell.length_a   1.000
_cell.length_b   1.000
_cell.length_c   1.000
_cell.angle_alpha   90.00
_cell.angle_beta   90.00
_cell.angle_gamma   90.00
#
_symmetry.space_group_name_H-M   'P 1'
#
loop_
_entity.id
_entity.type
_entity.pdbx_description
1 polymer ?
#
loop_
_entity_poly.entity_id
_entity_poly.type
_entity_poly.pdbx_seq_one_letter_code
_entity_poly.pdbx_strand_id
1 'polypeptide(L)'
;MDNLLKKRQLYFASLFSSFIYFALIIILVGKIKPYPIKDFYIYILTATSIVILITAFFTIKGKLLDLKSYKLFLILNHIPLLLGFLLTIIGKNYIYILNGFFIFLIGYMILIPRGKNGLFKKN
;
A
#
# COMPACT_ATOMS: atom_id res chain seq x y z
N MET A 1 -20.26 -2.43 17.90
CA MET A 1 -19.03 -1.60 17.96
C MET A 1 -17.81 -2.34 17.38
N ASP A 2 -17.90 -3.67 17.31
CA ASP A 2 -16.82 -4.62 17.09
C ASP A 2 -16.17 -4.56 15.70
N ASN A 3 -16.94 -4.26 14.65
CA ASN A 3 -16.39 -4.22 13.30
C ASN A 3 -15.45 -3.03 13.07
N LEU A 4 -15.69 -1.88 13.70
CA LEU A 4 -14.79 -0.72 13.56
C LEU A 4 -13.45 -0.99 14.26
N LEU A 5 -13.50 -1.57 15.45
CA LEU A 5 -12.31 -1.90 16.24
C LEU A 5 -11.47 -2.98 15.52
N LYS A 6 -12.12 -4.02 14.98
CA LYS A 6 -11.46 -5.04 14.14
C LYS A 6 -10.79 -4.42 12.90
N LYS A 7 -11.45 -3.49 12.21
CA LYS A 7 -10.86 -2.79 11.05
C LYS A 7 -9.63 -1.97 11.44
N ARG A 8 -9.67 -1.26 12.56
CA ARG A 8 -8.52 -0.51 13.09
C ARG A 8 -7.34 -1.42 13.42
N GLN A 9 -7.59 -2.55 14.10
CA GLN A 9 -6.56 -3.53 14.40
C GLN A 9 -5.90 -4.06 13.12
N LEU A 10 -6.70 -4.46 12.13
CA LEU A 10 -6.20 -4.94 10.84
C LEU A 10 -5.43 -3.85 10.08
N TYR A 11 -5.91 -2.61 10.10
CA TYR A 11 -5.24 -1.47 9.50
C TYR A 11 -3.82 -1.31 10.05
N PHE A 12 -3.68 -1.22 11.39
CA PHE A 12 -2.38 -1.04 12.03
C PHE A 12 -1.47 -2.25 11.86
N ALA A 13 -2.01 -3.47 11.96
CA ALA A 13 -1.23 -4.69 11.71
C ALA A 13 -0.67 -4.72 10.29
N SER A 14 -1.49 -4.36 9.30
CA SER A 14 -1.10 -4.35 7.89
C SER A 14 -0.17 -3.19 7.53
N LEU A 15 -0.33 -2.03 8.18
CA LEU A 15 0.61 -0.93 8.05
C LEU A 15 1.96 -1.31 8.67
N PHE A 16 1.97 -1.90 9.87
CA PHE A 16 3.22 -2.31 10.52
C PHE A 16 3.95 -3.41 9.76
N SER A 17 3.23 -4.34 9.12
CA SER A 17 3.85 -5.37 8.28
C SER A 17 4.60 -4.79 7.07
N SER A 18 4.33 -3.55 6.67
CA SER A 18 5.05 -2.88 5.57
C SER A 18 6.54 -2.66 5.90
N PHE A 19 6.91 -2.59 7.18
CA PHE A 19 8.31 -2.41 7.58
C PHE A 19 9.19 -3.63 7.29
N ILE A 20 8.57 -4.81 7.13
CA ILE A 20 9.29 -6.05 6.78
C ILE A 20 10.01 -5.89 5.44
N TYR A 21 9.40 -5.22 4.45
CA TYR A 21 10.02 -4.99 3.14
C TYR A 21 11.32 -4.19 3.26
N PHE A 22 11.34 -3.15 4.09
CA PHE A 22 12.52 -2.33 4.32
C PHE A 22 13.61 -3.08 5.07
N ALA A 23 13.24 -3.82 6.13
CA ALA A 23 14.19 -4.65 6.87
C ALA A 23 14.88 -5.68 5.97
N LEU A 24 14.11 -6.39 5.12
CA LEU A 24 14.64 -7.36 4.18
C LEU A 24 15.54 -6.72 3.12
N ILE A 25 15.18 -5.54 2.60
CA ILE A 25 16.02 -4.83 1.62
C ILE A 25 17.37 -4.44 2.19
N ILE A 26 17.42 -3.96 3.44
CA ILE A 26 18.69 -3.61 4.08
C ILE A 26 19.61 -4.84 4.15
N ILE A 27 19.06 -6.01 4.47
CA ILE A 27 19.82 -7.26 4.55
C ILE A 27 20.30 -7.71 3.16
N LEU A 28 19.42 -7.67 2.15
CA LEU A 28 19.69 -8.21 0.81
C LEU A 28 20.54 -7.27 -0.07
N VAL A 29 20.26 -5.97 -0.03
CA VAL A 29 20.84 -4.96 -0.95
C VAL A 29 21.86 -4.06 -0.25
N GLY A 30 21.89 -4.02 1.09
CA GLY A 30 22.74 -3.12 1.91
C GLY A 30 24.23 -3.07 1.56
N LYS A 31 24.74 -4.10 0.86
CA LYS A 31 26.14 -4.24 0.47
C LYS A 31 26.43 -3.95 -1.00
N ILE A 32 25.43 -3.55 -1.78
CA ILE A 32 25.52 -3.48 -3.25
C ILE A 32 25.63 -2.03 -3.72
N LYS A 33 26.57 -1.74 -4.62
CA LYS A 33 26.67 -0.43 -5.27
C LYS A 33 25.41 -0.17 -6.11
N PRO A 34 24.81 1.03 -6.01
CA PRO A 34 23.57 1.32 -6.70
C PRO A 34 23.79 1.24 -8.22
N TYR A 35 22.93 0.47 -8.90
CA TYR A 35 22.89 0.44 -10.36
C TYR A 35 22.15 1.67 -10.89
N PRO A 36 22.47 2.12 -12.12
CA PRO A 36 21.75 3.22 -12.75
C PRO A 36 20.26 2.90 -12.86
N ILE A 37 19.47 3.95 -12.71
CA ILE A 37 18.02 3.87 -12.73
C ILE A 37 17.57 3.45 -14.14
N LYS A 38 16.80 2.37 -14.22
CA LYS A 38 16.07 1.98 -15.44
C LYS A 38 14.65 2.55 -15.42
N ASP A 39 14.33 3.40 -16.39
CA ASP A 39 13.03 4.06 -16.52
C ASP A 39 11.87 3.06 -16.63
N PHE A 40 12.09 1.93 -17.30
CA PHE A 40 11.09 0.87 -17.43
C PHE A 40 10.53 0.39 -16.08
N TYR A 41 11.38 0.30 -15.05
CA TYR A 41 10.93 -0.10 -13.70
C TYR A 41 10.07 0.97 -13.04
N ILE A 42 10.34 2.25 -13.31
CA ILE A 42 9.53 3.36 -12.83
C ILE A 42 8.15 3.33 -13.51
N TYR A 43 8.07 3.01 -14.80
CA TYR A 43 6.79 2.89 -15.51
C TYR A 43 5.92 1.74 -14.97
N ILE A 44 6.52 0.57 -14.72
CA ILE A 44 5.80 -0.54 -14.08
C ILE A 44 5.23 -0.10 -12.72
N LEU A 45 6.04 0.57 -11.91
CA LEU A 45 5.67 0.99 -10.58
C LEU A 45 4.58 2.06 -10.60
N THR A 46 4.68 3.05 -11.48
CA THR A 46 3.66 4.09 -11.64
C THR A 46 2.33 3.50 -12.10
N ALA A 47 2.32 2.44 -12.92
CA ALA A 47 1.10 1.71 -13.28
C ALA A 47 0.34 1.18 -12.05
N THR A 48 1.04 0.85 -10.96
CA THR A 48 0.41 0.38 -9.72
C THR A 48 -0.42 1.46 -9.01
N SER A 49 -0.28 2.74 -9.40
CA SER A 49 -1.12 3.83 -8.89
C SER A 49 -2.60 3.63 -9.20
N ILE A 50 -2.95 2.78 -10.17
CA ILE A 50 -4.35 2.39 -10.43
C ILE A 50 -5.01 1.75 -9.21
N VAL A 51 -4.24 1.12 -8.32
CA VAL A 51 -4.73 0.54 -7.06
C VAL A 51 -5.32 1.61 -6.16
N ILE A 52 -4.75 2.82 -6.15
CA ILE A 52 -5.26 3.97 -5.40
C ILE A 52 -6.64 4.35 -5.93
N LEU A 53 -6.79 4.48 -7.25
CA LEU A 53 -8.05 4.85 -7.89
C LEU A 53 -9.15 3.82 -7.61
N ILE A 54 -8.83 2.53 -7.73
CA ILE A 54 -9.75 1.44 -7.42
C ILE A 54 -10.16 1.53 -5.94
N THR A 55 -9.20 1.67 -5.03
CA THR A 55 -9.47 1.76 -3.60
C THR A 55 -10.36 2.97 -3.27
N ALA A 56 -10.07 4.14 -3.83
CA ALA A 56 -10.87 5.36 -3.67
C ALA A 56 -12.31 5.17 -4.17
N PHE A 57 -12.48 4.62 -5.37
CA PHE A 57 -13.80 4.40 -5.96
C PHE A 57 -14.69 3.49 -5.09
N PHE A 58 -14.14 2.38 -4.60
CA PHE A 58 -14.88 1.45 -3.74
C PHE A 58 -15.12 2.00 -2.33
N THR A 59 -14.23 2.87 -1.84
CA THR A 59 -14.44 3.62 -0.60
C THR A 59 -15.65 4.54 -0.71
N ILE A 60 -15.73 5.33 -1.78
CA ILE A 60 -16.80 6.29 -2.03
C ILE A 60 -18.15 5.58 -2.21
N LYS A 61 -18.17 4.44 -2.90
CA LYS A 61 -19.39 3.62 -3.07
C LYS A 61 -19.87 2.91 -1.80
N GLY A 62 -19.23 3.11 -0.65
CA GLY A 62 -19.60 2.48 0.61
C GLY A 62 -19.33 0.96 0.66
N LYS A 63 -18.62 0.39 -0.33
CA LYS A 63 -18.32 -1.05 -0.37
C LYS A 63 -17.25 -1.47 0.64
N LEU A 64 -16.55 -0.52 1.27
CA LEU A 64 -15.67 -0.77 2.41
C LEU A 64 -16.40 -0.93 3.76
N LEU A 65 -17.75 -0.90 3.76
CA LEU A 65 -18.54 -1.15 4.96
C LEU A 65 -18.41 -2.61 5.43
N ASP A 66 -18.22 -3.56 4.53
CA ASP A 66 -17.99 -4.96 4.89
C ASP A 66 -16.53 -5.25 5.28
N LEU A 67 -16.33 -6.14 6.24
CA LEU A 67 -15.03 -6.54 6.77
C LEU A 67 -14.25 -7.38 5.75
N LYS A 68 -14.92 -8.22 4.96
CA LYS A 68 -14.25 -9.07 3.96
C LYS A 68 -13.64 -8.21 2.85
N SER A 69 -14.42 -7.28 2.31
CA SER A 69 -13.92 -6.31 1.32
C SER A 69 -12.77 -5.48 1.89
N TYR A 70 -12.89 -4.98 3.12
CA TYR A 70 -11.82 -4.21 3.78
C TYR A 70 -10.48 -4.97 3.83
N LYS A 71 -10.51 -6.25 4.23
CA LYS A 71 -9.31 -7.11 4.23
C LYS A 71 -8.68 -7.25 2.86
N LEU A 72 -9.50 -7.44 1.82
CA LEU A 72 -9.02 -7.53 0.45
C LEU A 72 -8.28 -6.24 0.03
N PHE A 73 -8.86 -5.07 0.32
CA PHE A 73 -8.23 -3.81 -0.05
C PHE A 73 -6.92 -3.52 0.73
N LEU A 74 -6.80 -3.95 1.99
CA LEU A 74 -5.53 -3.87 2.72
C LEU A 74 -4.41 -4.65 2.00
N ILE A 75 -4.74 -5.84 1.49
CA ILE A 75 -3.80 -6.69 0.73
C ILE A 75 -3.47 -6.05 -0.62
N LEU A 76 -4.48 -5.58 -1.35
CA LEU A 76 -4.26 -4.95 -2.66
C LEU A 76 -3.36 -3.72 -2.58
N ASN A 77 -3.50 -2.93 -1.51
CA ASN A 77 -2.66 -1.74 -1.32
C ASN A 77 -1.20 -2.07 -1.01
N HIS A 78 -0.84 -3.32 -0.67
CA HIS A 78 0.55 -3.77 -0.58
C HIS A 78 1.20 -4.02 -1.94
N ILE A 79 0.45 -4.11 -3.04
CA ILE A 79 0.99 -4.41 -4.38
C ILE A 79 2.09 -3.42 -4.81
N PRO A 80 1.90 -2.08 -4.72
CA PRO A 80 2.95 -1.12 -5.06
C PRO A 80 4.23 -1.32 -4.24
N LEU A 81 4.08 -1.62 -2.94
CA LEU A 81 5.22 -1.83 -2.04
C LEU A 81 5.95 -3.14 -2.36
N LEU A 82 5.21 -4.22 -2.62
CA LEU A 82 5.75 -5.51 -3.03
C LEU A 82 6.52 -5.39 -4.35
N LEU A 83 5.96 -4.67 -5.34
CA LEU A 83 6.64 -4.44 -6.61
C LEU A 83 7.87 -3.54 -6.45
N GLY A 84 7.77 -2.46 -5.67
CA GLY A 84 8.92 -1.63 -5.32
C GLY A 84 10.05 -2.43 -4.66
N PHE A 85 9.69 -3.38 -3.78
CA PHE A 85 10.64 -4.31 -3.16
C PHE A 85 11.34 -5.22 -4.18
N LEU A 86 10.57 -5.90 -5.04
CA LEU A 86 11.12 -6.81 -6.05
C LEU A 86 12.03 -6.06 -7.04
N LEU A 87 11.59 -4.88 -7.49
CA LEU A 87 12.37 -4.04 -8.40
C LEU A 87 13.63 -3.49 -7.72
N THR A 88 13.61 -3.23 -6.41
CA THR A 88 14.81 -2.86 -5.65
C THR A 88 15.84 -3.99 -5.64
N ILE A 89 15.41 -5.24 -5.49
CA ILE A 89 16.30 -6.41 -5.54
C ILE A 89 16.89 -6.58 -6.93
N ILE A 90 16.06 -6.56 -7.98
CA ILE A 90 16.48 -6.79 -9.37
C ILE A 90 17.35 -5.64 -9.88
N GLY A 91 16.89 -4.41 -9.66
CA GLY A 91 17.54 -3.19 -10.11
C GLY A 91 18.62 -2.68 -9.17
N LYS A 92 18.83 -3.33 -8.01
CA LYS A 92 19.84 -2.97 -6.99
C LYS A 92 19.83 -1.47 -6.66
N ASN A 93 18.63 -0.90 -6.53
CA ASN A 93 18.46 0.53 -6.29
C ASN A 93 17.23 0.80 -5.42
N TYR A 94 17.45 1.49 -4.30
CA TYR A 94 16.41 1.76 -3.29
C TYR A 94 15.33 2.73 -3.75
N ILE A 95 15.53 3.46 -4.86
CA ILE A 95 14.54 4.40 -5.38
C ILE A 95 13.21 3.70 -5.70
N TYR A 96 13.26 2.42 -6.10
CA TYR A 96 12.08 1.66 -6.48
C TYR A 96 11.18 1.35 -5.27
N ILE A 97 11.74 0.91 -4.13
CA ILE A 97 10.92 0.73 -2.93
C ILE A 97 10.44 2.07 -2.37
N LEU A 98 11.26 3.12 -2.45
CA LEU A 98 10.85 4.45 -1.98
C LEU A 98 9.61 4.95 -2.74
N ASN A 99 9.63 4.82 -4.06
CA ASN A 99 8.49 5.23 -4.90
C ASN A 99 7.26 4.33 -4.65
N GLY A 100 7.46 3.00 -4.51
CA GLY A 100 6.37 2.07 -4.20
C GLY A 100 5.75 2.33 -2.84
N PHE A 101 6.54 2.76 -1.87
CA PHE A 101 6.09 3.15 -0.55
C PHE A 101 5.17 4.37 -0.56
N PHE A 102 5.47 5.40 -1.37
CA PHE A 102 4.58 6.55 -1.49
C PHE A 102 3.21 6.16 -2.07
N ILE A 103 3.18 5.33 -3.11
CA ILE A 103 1.94 4.84 -3.71
C ILE A 103 1.14 4.02 -2.68
N PHE A 104 1.81 3.11 -1.97
CA PHE A 104 1.25 2.34 -0.86
C PHE A 104 0.63 3.25 0.21
N LEU A 105 1.35 4.28 0.65
CA LEU A 105 0.93 5.16 1.74
C LEU A 105 -0.34 5.93 1.37
N ILE A 106 -0.40 6.49 0.16
CA ILE A 106 -1.59 7.19 -0.35
C ILE A 106 -2.80 6.25 -0.37
N GLY A 107 -2.62 5.03 -0.86
CA GLY A 107 -3.63 3.98 -0.84
C GLY A 107 -4.14 3.66 0.58
N TYR A 108 -3.22 3.56 1.55
CA TYR A 108 -3.55 3.32 2.95
C TYR A 108 -4.29 4.50 3.61
N MET A 109 -3.97 5.74 3.26
CA MET A 109 -4.67 6.92 3.79
C MET A 109 -6.16 6.91 3.40
N ILE A 110 -6.50 6.39 2.23
CA ILE A 110 -7.89 6.23 1.79
C ILE A 110 -8.62 5.17 2.63
N LEU A 111 -7.91 4.11 3.04
CA LEU A 111 -8.45 3.00 3.83
C LEU A 111 -8.58 3.26 5.33
N ILE A 112 -8.26 4.47 5.80
CA ILE A 112 -8.37 4.81 7.23
C ILE A 112 -9.82 4.53 7.69
N PRO A 113 -10.02 3.62 8.66
CA PRO A 113 -11.35 3.24 9.10
C PRO A 113 -11.99 4.37 9.92
N ARG A 114 -13.00 5.03 9.34
CA ARG A 114 -13.79 6.09 9.97
C ARG A 114 -15.06 5.51 10.61
N GLY A 115 -15.54 6.12 11.70
CA GLY A 115 -16.81 5.73 12.33
C GLY A 115 -18.02 5.99 11.42
N LYS A 116 -19.22 5.55 11.82
CA LYS A 116 -20.48 5.70 11.05
C LYS A 116 -20.77 7.14 10.55
N ASN A 117 -20.15 8.16 11.15
CA ASN A 117 -20.31 9.57 10.76
C ASN A 117 -19.27 10.08 9.75
N GLY A 118 -18.26 9.28 9.40
CA GLY A 118 -17.11 9.72 8.59
C GLY A 118 -17.20 9.42 7.09
N LEU A 119 -18.26 8.73 6.66
CA LEU A 119 -18.66 8.62 5.25
C LEU A 119 -19.98 9.36 5.14
N PHE A 120 -19.96 10.48 4.40
CA PHE A 120 -21.11 11.30 4.00
C PHE A 120 -22.48 10.74 4.43
N LYS A 121 -22.98 11.22 5.58
CA LYS A 121 -24.42 11.45 5.69
C LYS A 121 -24.74 12.56 4.68
N LYS A 122 -24.97 12.16 3.42
CA LYS A 122 -25.81 12.96 2.54
C LYS A 122 -27.23 12.52 2.84
N ASN A 123 -27.98 13.46 3.39
CA ASN A 123 -29.44 13.45 3.44
C ASN A 123 -30.02 13.07 2.08
#